data_AF-A0A3B3XSU9-F1
#
_entry.id   AF-A0A3B3XSU9-F1
#
_cell.length_a   1.000
_cell.length_b   1.000
_cell.length_c   1.000
_cell.angle_alpha   90.00
_cell.angle_beta   90.00
_cell.angle_gamma   90.00
#
_symmetry.space_group_name_H-M   'P 1'
#
loop_
_entity.id
_entity.type
_entity.pdbx_description
1 polymer ?
#
loop_
_entity_poly.entity_id
_entity_poly.type
_entity_poly.pdbx_seq_one_letter_code
_entity_poly.pdbx_strand_id
1 'polypeptide(L)'
;MLRYSQPVGTSRYVIRKSSDSKGDIMADNTDPHAEEMPELSDEDDGDVDGDEEQWQWMEEEGQTVICLFCEKLLDSVSATLQHCTAEHQLNVVDVIRKHSLDDYGYIKMINFIRATKCSASYLMELSEGLLPWDSEDFLKPVLQDDPLLQTDPEELCGTEDTSSSSRGDSHGEMLRRALTAEERVQRSEEAVARLMEDVHKLRLLAQGLVLNSEPGRGGNLGAVAELREDEDEAYFSSYGHYGIHEEMLKDKVRTESYRDFMYKNPEVFRDKVVLDVGCGTGILSMFAARAGAKKVIAVDQSEIIYQAMDIVRSNQLENIITLIKGRIEDIKLPVEKVDIIISEWMGYFLLFESMLDSVLYARDCYLADGGSVYPDLCNISLAAVGDAQKHQDRIAFWEDVYGFNMACMKAAVVPEAVVEVVQAETLISEPAVVQTLDCNTVCLSELEFTKDFLLKITKTTDCTAIVGYFDIFFDKGCSNKVTFSTGPQVTKTHWKQTVFLLEKPISVKAGEELKGKITVRKNKKDPRSLFVTFDLPDRKQTYSLQ
;
A
#
# COMPACT_ATOMS: atom_id res chain seq x y z
N MET A 1 -6.21 -24.84 -64.31
CA MET A 1 -5.13 -25.83 -64.35
C MET A 1 -4.21 -25.56 -63.17
N LEU A 2 -4.09 -26.54 -62.26
CA LEU A 2 -2.91 -26.92 -61.44
C LEU A 2 -2.22 -25.83 -60.58
N ARG A 3 -1.74 -26.05 -59.35
CA ARG A 3 -1.85 -27.03 -58.23
C ARG A 3 -0.61 -26.73 -57.36
N TYR A 4 -0.76 -26.68 -56.02
CA TYR A 4 0.23 -27.08 -54.97
C TYR A 4 1.58 -26.29 -54.90
N SER A 5 2.29 -26.11 -53.79
CA SER A 5 2.44 -26.85 -52.52
C SER A 5 3.30 -26.04 -51.53
N GLN A 6 3.02 -26.11 -50.21
CA GLN A 6 4.04 -25.96 -49.15
C GLN A 6 4.88 -27.26 -49.03
N PRO A 7 6.01 -27.28 -48.28
CA PRO A 7 5.89 -27.72 -46.88
C PRO A 7 6.84 -27.06 -45.86
N VAL A 8 6.43 -27.28 -44.61
CA VAL A 8 6.98 -27.04 -43.27
C VAL A 8 8.41 -27.54 -43.06
N GLY A 9 9.17 -26.86 -42.20
CA GLY A 9 10.42 -27.34 -41.61
C GLY A 9 10.65 -26.76 -40.20
N THR A 10 10.30 -27.56 -39.20
CA THR A 10 10.58 -27.42 -37.77
C THR A 10 12.09 -27.47 -37.49
N SER A 11 12.60 -26.64 -36.56
CA SER A 11 13.87 -26.93 -35.89
C SER A 11 13.82 -26.65 -34.39
N ARG A 12 14.10 -27.71 -33.65
CA ARG A 12 14.20 -27.82 -32.18
C ARG A 12 15.48 -27.12 -31.71
N TYR A 13 15.40 -26.32 -30.66
CA TYR A 13 16.59 -25.85 -29.94
C TYR A 13 16.99 -26.89 -28.89
N VAL A 14 18.19 -27.47 -29.06
CA VAL A 14 18.85 -28.39 -28.14
C VAL A 14 19.91 -27.61 -27.38
N ILE A 15 19.78 -27.63 -26.06
CA ILE A 15 20.74 -27.10 -25.08
C ILE A 15 21.99 -27.98 -25.07
N ARG A 16 23.19 -27.40 -25.18
CA ARG A 16 24.45 -28.09 -24.86
C ARG A 16 25.35 -27.22 -23.98
N LYS A 17 25.67 -27.76 -22.80
CA LYS A 17 26.78 -27.39 -21.93
C LYS A 17 28.11 -27.84 -22.55
N SER A 18 29.20 -27.12 -22.30
CA SER A 18 30.56 -27.69 -22.29
C SER A 18 31.48 -26.89 -21.38
N SER A 19 32.25 -27.63 -20.58
CA SER A 19 33.25 -27.24 -19.60
C SER A 19 34.69 -27.21 -20.18
N ASP A 20 35.50 -26.30 -19.62
CA ASP A 20 36.94 -26.29 -19.30
C ASP A 20 38.05 -26.68 -20.29
N SER A 21 39.06 -25.79 -20.39
CA SER A 21 40.45 -26.09 -19.95
C SER A 21 41.37 -24.86 -19.99
N LYS A 22 42.28 -24.82 -19.00
CA LYS A 22 43.25 -23.77 -18.60
C LYS A 22 44.48 -23.64 -19.53
N GLY A 23 45.14 -22.48 -19.44
CA GLY A 23 46.55 -22.28 -19.83
C GLY A 23 47.05 -20.85 -19.53
N ASP A 24 47.85 -20.72 -18.48
CA ASP A 24 48.48 -19.49 -17.92
C ASP A 24 49.44 -18.73 -18.85
N ILE A 25 49.66 -17.43 -18.59
CA ILE A 25 50.96 -16.82 -18.22
C ILE A 25 50.77 -15.32 -17.83
N MET A 26 51.48 -14.96 -16.76
CA MET A 26 51.42 -13.76 -15.91
C MET A 26 52.07 -12.47 -16.45
N ALA A 27 51.77 -11.38 -15.71
CA ALA A 27 52.57 -10.19 -15.33
C ALA A 27 52.13 -8.86 -15.98
N ASP A 28 52.04 -7.72 -15.29
CA ASP A 28 52.07 -7.31 -13.87
C ASP A 28 51.75 -5.78 -13.88
N ASN A 29 51.01 -5.28 -12.88
CA ASN A 29 51.00 -3.89 -12.35
C ASN A 29 49.72 -3.61 -11.51
N THR A 30 49.79 -3.95 -10.22
CA THR A 30 49.53 -3.11 -8.99
C THR A 30 48.78 -1.76 -9.17
N ASP A 31 47.82 -1.29 -8.35
CA ASP A 31 47.31 -1.57 -6.98
C ASP A 31 46.06 -0.63 -6.70
N PRO A 32 45.41 -0.53 -5.51
CA PRO A 32 44.29 -1.33 -4.96
C PRO A 32 43.02 -0.53 -4.55
N HIS A 33 41.92 -1.26 -4.34
CA HIS A 33 40.94 -1.17 -3.21
C HIS A 33 39.52 -1.56 -3.65
N ALA A 34 39.24 -2.86 -3.61
CA ALA A 34 37.91 -3.43 -3.42
C ALA A 34 38.11 -4.80 -2.75
N GLU A 35 37.79 -4.91 -1.46
CA GLU A 35 37.63 -6.19 -0.73
C GLU A 35 36.12 -6.33 -0.48
N GLU A 36 35.41 -7.24 -1.16
CA GLU A 36 35.27 -8.70 -0.94
C GLU A 36 34.48 -9.08 0.32
N MET A 37 33.29 -9.64 0.05
CA MET A 37 32.52 -10.48 0.96
C MET A 37 33.14 -11.89 1.04
N PRO A 38 32.92 -12.66 2.13
CA PRO A 38 33.03 -14.11 2.10
C PRO A 38 31.66 -14.82 2.12
N GLU A 39 31.54 -15.83 1.25
CA GLU A 39 30.53 -16.90 1.18
C GLU A 39 30.77 -18.01 2.23
N LEU A 40 29.71 -18.69 2.69
CA LEU A 40 29.64 -20.10 3.18
C LEU A 40 28.13 -20.45 3.29
N SER A 41 27.55 -21.61 3.01
CA SER A 41 27.83 -22.89 2.32
C SER A 41 26.54 -23.73 2.45
N ASP A 42 26.14 -24.48 1.42
CA ASP A 42 24.94 -25.34 1.36
C ASP A 42 25.07 -26.71 2.09
N GLU A 43 23.91 -27.32 2.41
CA GLU A 43 23.57 -28.75 2.73
C GLU A 43 22.62 -28.80 3.97
N ASP A 44 21.52 -29.55 4.09
CA ASP A 44 20.79 -30.55 3.29
C ASP A 44 19.42 -30.86 3.98
N ASP A 45 18.41 -31.21 3.18
CA ASP A 45 17.16 -31.97 3.37
C ASP A 45 16.25 -31.94 4.64
N GLY A 46 14.93 -31.82 4.40
CA GLY A 46 13.89 -32.43 5.24
C GLY A 46 12.49 -31.78 5.20
N ASP A 47 11.56 -32.35 4.43
CA ASP A 47 10.11 -32.06 4.43
C ASP A 47 9.46 -32.22 5.82
N VAL A 48 8.37 -31.48 6.09
CA VAL A 48 7.05 -31.91 6.63
C VAL A 48 6.30 -30.72 7.30
N ASP A 49 5.09 -30.47 6.79
CA ASP A 49 3.85 -29.91 7.40
C ASP A 49 3.99 -28.74 8.40
N GLY A 50 3.36 -27.58 8.18
CA GLY A 50 1.91 -27.42 8.28
C GLY A 50 1.49 -27.41 9.76
N ASP A 51 1.35 -26.22 10.36
CA ASP A 51 0.42 -25.96 11.48
C ASP A 51 0.29 -24.46 11.73
N GLU A 52 -0.96 -24.00 11.72
CA GLU A 52 -1.39 -22.72 12.29
C GLU A 52 -1.28 -22.77 13.83
N GLU A 53 -1.00 -21.60 14.41
CA GLU A 53 -1.16 -21.27 15.83
C GLU A 53 -0.30 -22.02 16.86
N GLN A 54 0.90 -21.48 17.08
CA GLN A 54 1.34 -21.23 18.44
C GLN A 54 2.15 -19.93 18.50
N TRP A 55 1.56 -18.86 19.03
CA TRP A 55 2.33 -17.78 19.64
C TRP A 55 3.09 -18.39 20.84
N GLN A 56 4.21 -19.07 20.53
CA GLN A 56 5.22 -19.35 21.53
C GLN A 56 5.84 -18.00 21.87
N TRP A 57 5.47 -17.51 23.04
CA TRP A 57 6.24 -16.56 23.83
C TRP A 57 7.73 -16.74 23.50
N MET A 58 8.31 -15.80 22.75
CA MET A 58 9.76 -15.67 22.74
C MET A 58 10.15 -15.49 24.21
N GLU A 59 10.79 -16.50 24.77
CA GLU A 59 11.53 -16.35 26.01
C GLU A 59 12.42 -15.11 25.81
N GLU A 60 12.26 -14.11 26.68
CA GLU A 60 13.06 -12.90 26.71
C GLU A 60 14.55 -13.30 26.74
N GLU A 61 15.23 -13.19 25.60
CA GLU A 61 16.69 -13.13 25.59
C GLU A 61 17.07 -11.88 26.39
N GLY A 62 17.58 -12.07 27.61
CA GLY A 62 17.87 -10.98 28.54
C GLY A 62 18.76 -9.91 27.90
N GLN A 63 18.21 -8.70 27.73
CA GLN A 63 18.96 -7.55 27.22
C GLN A 63 19.96 -7.08 28.28
N THR A 64 21.24 -7.16 27.97
CA THR A 64 22.30 -6.61 28.83
C THR A 64 22.34 -5.08 28.73
N VAL A 65 22.21 -4.39 29.85
CA VAL A 65 22.17 -2.93 29.98
C VAL A 65 23.39 -2.42 30.74
N ILE A 66 24.05 -1.38 30.24
CA ILE A 66 25.21 -0.76 30.92
C ILE A 66 24.72 0.25 31.97
N CYS A 67 25.30 0.26 33.17
CA CYS A 67 25.01 1.28 34.19
C CYS A 67 25.28 2.71 33.70
N LEU A 68 24.46 3.69 34.11
CA LEU A 68 24.61 5.10 33.74
C LEU A 68 25.91 5.75 34.24
N PHE A 69 26.46 5.26 35.36
CA PHE A 69 27.57 5.93 36.06
C PHE A 69 28.84 5.06 36.22
N CYS A 70 28.81 3.80 35.78
CA CYS A 70 29.97 2.91 35.78
C CYS A 70 29.92 1.89 34.64
N GLU A 71 30.98 1.09 34.49
CA GLU A 71 31.13 0.13 33.37
C GLU A 71 30.46 -1.23 33.65
N LYS A 72 29.60 -1.33 34.66
CA LYS A 72 28.92 -2.58 35.02
C LYS A 72 27.78 -2.88 34.03
N LEU A 73 27.76 -4.11 33.53
CA LEU A 73 26.67 -4.69 32.73
C LEU A 73 25.66 -5.39 33.66
N LEU A 74 24.37 -5.17 33.43
CA LEU A 74 23.27 -5.72 34.20
C LEU A 74 22.21 -6.33 33.27
N ASP A 75 21.44 -7.29 33.78
CA ASP A 75 20.61 -8.16 32.95
C ASP A 75 19.23 -7.56 32.59
N SER A 76 18.93 -6.34 33.07
CA SER A 76 17.70 -5.60 32.72
C SER A 76 17.79 -4.11 33.04
N VAL A 77 16.85 -3.32 32.50
CA VAL A 77 16.67 -1.91 32.85
C VAL A 77 16.35 -1.75 34.33
N SER A 78 15.44 -2.57 34.88
CA SER A 78 15.06 -2.52 36.30
C SER A 78 16.26 -2.80 37.22
N ALA A 79 17.08 -3.81 36.91
CA ALA A 79 18.30 -4.10 37.65
C ALA A 79 19.30 -2.93 37.56
N THR A 80 19.37 -2.26 36.41
CA THR A 80 20.23 -1.09 36.20
C THR A 80 19.81 0.11 37.03
N LEU A 81 18.50 0.40 37.10
CA LEU A 81 17.97 1.47 37.95
C LEU A 81 18.18 1.18 39.44
N GLN A 82 17.96 -0.06 39.88
CA GLN A 82 18.26 -0.47 41.26
C GLN A 82 19.75 -0.33 41.61
N HIS A 83 20.64 -0.67 40.68
CA HIS A 83 22.08 -0.50 40.85
C HIS A 83 22.49 0.97 40.91
N CYS A 84 21.87 1.85 40.12
CA CYS A 84 22.07 3.30 40.21
C CYS A 84 21.67 3.84 41.59
N THR A 85 20.54 3.39 42.14
CA THR A 85 20.10 3.76 43.48
C THR A 85 21.05 3.23 44.57
N ALA A 86 21.45 1.96 44.47
CA ALA A 86 22.25 1.30 45.51
C ALA A 86 23.72 1.78 45.57
N GLU A 87 24.39 1.89 44.42
CA GLU A 87 25.84 2.14 44.36
C GLU A 87 26.17 3.61 44.03
N HIS A 88 25.27 4.30 43.32
CA HIS A 88 25.46 5.69 42.90
C HIS A 88 24.57 6.68 43.66
N GLN A 89 23.73 6.19 44.58
CA GLN A 89 22.85 6.98 45.46
C GLN A 89 21.91 7.92 44.69
N LEU A 90 21.57 7.57 43.45
CA LEU A 90 20.67 8.34 42.59
C LEU A 90 19.55 7.46 42.07
N ASN A 91 18.33 7.84 42.44
CA ASN A 91 17.12 7.25 41.91
C ASN A 91 16.65 8.06 40.70
N VAL A 92 16.69 7.45 39.51
CA VAL A 92 16.32 8.10 38.25
C VAL A 92 14.85 8.53 38.24
N VAL A 93 13.96 7.78 38.91
CA VAL A 93 12.53 8.12 39.05
C VAL A 93 12.35 9.42 39.83
N ASP A 94 13.16 9.65 40.87
CA ASP A 94 13.10 10.89 41.64
C ASP A 94 13.57 12.09 40.82
N VAL A 95 14.54 11.91 39.91
CA VAL A 95 14.99 12.96 38.98
C VAL A 95 13.91 13.29 37.95
N ILE A 96 13.24 12.29 37.39
CA ILE A 96 12.10 12.46 36.46
C ILE A 96 10.99 13.27 37.14
N ARG A 97 10.61 12.90 38.38
CA ARG A 97 9.57 13.60 39.15
C ARG A 97 9.98 15.01 39.55
N LYS A 98 11.22 15.19 40.05
CA LYS A 98 11.75 16.49 40.49
C LYS A 98 11.77 17.52 39.36
N HIS A 99 12.09 17.10 38.14
CA HIS A 99 12.21 17.99 36.99
C HIS A 99 11.04 17.90 36.00
N SER A 100 10.01 17.11 36.29
CA SER A 100 8.83 16.90 35.42
C SER A 100 9.21 16.57 33.98
N LEU A 101 10.12 15.59 33.82
CA LEU A 101 10.62 15.21 32.50
C LEU A 101 9.55 14.43 31.72
N ASP A 102 9.28 14.84 30.48
CA ASP A 102 8.55 14.07 29.47
C ASP A 102 9.49 13.08 28.75
N ASP A 103 8.98 12.29 27.81
CA ASP A 103 9.76 11.28 27.07
C ASP A 103 11.03 11.86 26.46
N TYR A 104 10.92 13.05 25.87
CA TYR A 104 12.05 13.75 25.26
C TYR A 104 13.04 14.28 26.30
N GLY A 105 12.56 14.83 27.42
CA GLY A 105 13.38 15.26 28.55
C GLY A 105 14.14 14.10 29.20
N TYR A 106 13.51 12.94 29.30
CA TYR A 106 14.13 11.70 29.78
C TYR A 106 15.23 11.22 28.84
N ILE A 107 14.96 11.12 27.53
CA ILE A 107 15.95 10.76 26.50
C ILE A 107 17.15 11.71 26.53
N LYS A 108 16.91 13.02 26.57
CA LYS A 108 17.95 14.05 26.64
C LYS A 108 18.80 13.89 27.91
N MET A 109 18.18 13.62 29.06
CA MET A 109 18.90 13.39 30.32
C MET A 109 19.80 12.15 30.24
N ILE A 110 19.28 11.02 29.74
CA ILE A 110 20.06 9.78 29.60
C ILE A 110 21.25 9.99 28.67
N ASN A 111 21.03 10.59 27.50
CA ASN A 111 22.11 10.89 26.54
C ASN A 111 23.12 11.91 27.09
N PHE A 112 22.67 12.91 27.85
CA PHE A 112 23.56 13.84 28.52
C PHE A 112 24.49 13.11 29.51
N ILE A 113 23.94 12.25 30.37
CA ILE A 113 24.74 11.47 31.34
C ILE A 113 25.78 10.61 30.61
N ARG A 114 25.39 9.95 29.52
CA ARG A 114 26.28 9.13 28.70
C ARG A 114 27.37 9.95 28.01
N ALA A 115 27.03 11.12 27.46
CA ALA A 115 27.95 11.98 26.72
C ALA A 115 28.97 12.67 27.64
N THR A 116 28.51 13.19 28.78
CA THR A 116 29.36 13.98 29.68
C THR A 116 30.02 13.16 30.79
N LYS A 117 29.55 11.92 31.01
CA LYS A 117 29.98 11.05 32.13
C LYS A 117 29.94 11.80 33.47
N CYS A 118 28.89 12.59 33.70
CA CYS A 118 28.76 13.38 34.93
C CYS A 118 28.54 12.47 36.15
N SER A 119 28.97 12.90 37.34
CA SER A 119 28.74 12.14 38.56
C SER A 119 27.26 12.21 38.99
N ALA A 120 26.78 11.16 39.66
CA ALA A 120 25.44 11.13 40.24
C ALA A 120 25.21 12.28 41.25
N SER A 121 26.25 12.69 41.99
CA SER A 121 26.19 13.83 42.91
C SER A 121 25.88 15.16 42.20
N TYR A 122 26.39 15.35 40.98
CA TYR A 122 26.16 16.56 40.20
C TYR A 122 24.68 16.72 39.81
N LEU A 123 24.02 15.62 39.43
CA LEU A 123 22.60 15.64 39.07
C LEU A 123 21.69 15.95 40.28
N MET A 124 22.06 15.47 41.47
CA MET A 124 21.29 15.74 42.69
C MET A 124 21.32 17.21 43.11
N GLU A 125 22.44 17.90 42.86
CA GLU A 125 22.67 19.31 43.21
C GLU A 125 22.00 20.31 42.24
N LEU A 126 21.42 19.84 41.13
CA LEU A 126 20.72 20.70 40.17
C LEU A 126 19.46 21.33 40.81
N SER A 127 19.33 22.65 40.68
CA SER A 127 18.14 23.42 41.06
C SER A 127 17.12 23.48 39.92
N GLU A 128 15.91 23.97 40.19
CA GLU A 128 14.77 24.10 39.23
C GLU A 128 14.98 25.19 38.15
N GLY A 129 16.21 25.31 37.60
CA GLY A 129 16.57 26.23 36.54
C GLY A 129 16.73 25.54 35.17
N LEU A 130 17.45 26.21 34.26
CA LEU A 130 17.84 25.66 32.95
C LEU A 130 18.57 24.33 33.12
N LEU A 131 17.97 23.26 32.62
CA LEU A 131 18.53 21.91 32.70
C LEU A 131 19.74 21.81 31.76
N PRO A 132 20.84 21.17 32.20
CA PRO A 132 22.06 21.11 31.39
C PRO A 132 21.92 20.26 30.12
N TRP A 133 20.82 19.50 30.00
CA TRP A 133 20.45 18.68 28.83
C TRP A 133 19.35 19.28 27.95
N ASP A 134 19.05 20.58 28.08
CA ASP A 134 17.98 21.22 27.29
C ASP A 134 18.28 21.32 25.78
N SER A 135 19.55 21.13 25.37
CA SER A 135 19.96 21.14 23.95
C SER A 135 19.35 19.99 23.14
N GLU A 136 18.93 20.29 21.91
CA GLU A 136 18.49 19.31 20.92
C GLU A 136 19.59 18.31 20.51
N ASP A 137 20.86 18.65 20.75
CA ASP A 137 21.99 17.74 20.48
C ASP A 137 21.88 16.42 21.27
N PHE A 138 21.18 16.43 22.41
CA PHE A 138 20.98 15.25 23.27
C PHE A 138 19.80 14.36 22.84
N LEU A 139 19.10 14.68 21.75
CA LEU A 139 18.15 13.74 21.13
C LEU A 139 18.85 12.66 20.29
N LYS A 140 20.15 12.81 20.01
CA LYS A 140 20.93 11.79 19.32
C LYS A 140 21.47 10.75 20.33
N PRO A 141 21.16 9.45 20.15
CA PRO A 141 21.67 8.40 21.03
C PRO A 141 23.20 8.39 21.08
N VAL A 142 23.75 8.38 22.30
CA VAL A 142 25.20 8.23 22.51
C VAL A 142 25.62 6.76 22.36
N LEU A 143 24.75 5.84 22.79
CA LEU A 143 24.91 4.41 22.62
C LEU A 143 23.80 3.90 21.68
N GLN A 144 24.21 3.19 20.63
CA GLN A 144 23.28 2.61 19.67
C GLN A 144 22.52 1.47 20.36
N ASP A 145 21.19 1.46 20.20
CA ASP A 145 20.28 0.49 20.81
C ASP A 145 20.31 0.46 22.36
N ASP A 146 20.51 1.63 23.02
CA ASP A 146 20.49 1.71 24.50
C ASP A 146 19.09 1.34 25.05
N PRO A 147 18.95 0.24 25.82
CA PRO A 147 17.65 -0.19 26.34
C PRO A 147 17.00 0.83 27.28
N LEU A 148 17.79 1.71 27.91
CA LEU A 148 17.26 2.80 28.73
C LEU A 148 16.53 3.85 27.89
N LEU A 149 16.88 4.04 26.61
CA LEU A 149 16.19 4.98 25.73
C LEU A 149 14.88 4.41 25.16
N GLN A 150 14.67 3.09 25.29
CA GLN A 150 13.47 2.39 24.83
C GLN A 150 12.44 2.22 25.96
N THR A 151 12.75 2.70 27.16
CA THR A 151 11.89 2.58 28.34
C THR A 151 10.99 3.80 28.47
N ASP A 152 9.70 3.58 28.67
CA ASP A 152 8.74 4.65 28.93
C ASP A 152 8.91 5.20 30.37
N PRO A 153 9.23 6.50 30.55
CA PRO A 153 9.38 7.10 31.88
C PRO A 153 8.07 7.10 32.69
N GLU A 154 6.90 7.05 32.06
CA GLU A 154 5.61 6.94 32.74
C GLU A 154 5.42 5.55 33.38
N GLU A 155 5.87 4.48 32.71
CA GLU A 155 5.87 3.11 33.26
C GLU A 155 6.80 3.00 34.48
N LEU A 156 7.98 3.63 34.42
CA LEU A 156 8.93 3.67 35.53
C LEU A 156 8.38 4.42 36.75
N CYS A 157 7.53 5.42 36.53
CA CYS A 157 6.91 6.19 37.60
C CYS A 157 5.69 5.48 38.22
N GLY A 158 5.17 4.44 37.56
CA GLY A 158 3.88 3.78 37.83
C GLY A 158 3.88 2.63 38.85
N THR A 159 5.01 2.28 39.46
CA THR A 159 5.09 1.16 40.43
C THR A 159 5.69 1.61 41.75
N GLU A 160 4.94 2.35 42.56
CA GLU A 160 5.12 2.39 44.03
C GLU A 160 3.91 3.07 44.67
N ASP A 161 2.93 2.28 45.11
CA ASP A 161 1.94 2.75 46.09
C ASP A 161 1.27 1.61 46.86
N THR A 162 2.06 0.87 47.64
CA THR A 162 1.57 0.24 48.88
C THR A 162 2.66 0.20 49.94
N SER A 163 2.84 1.31 50.68
CA SER A 163 2.81 1.32 52.16
C SER A 163 3.39 2.63 52.71
N SER A 164 2.55 3.56 53.13
CA SER A 164 2.46 4.01 54.53
C SER A 164 1.66 5.31 54.64
N SER A 165 0.99 5.43 55.77
CA SER A 165 -0.08 6.35 56.10
C SER A 165 0.32 7.81 56.25
N SER A 166 -0.53 8.73 55.78
CA SER A 166 -1.04 9.81 56.64
C SER A 166 -2.32 10.43 56.07
N ARG A 167 -3.38 10.41 56.88
CA ARG A 167 -4.65 11.09 56.67
C ARG A 167 -4.40 12.60 56.58
N GLY A 168 -4.76 13.24 55.47
CA GLY A 168 -4.59 14.69 55.41
C GLY A 168 -5.01 15.48 54.18
N ASP A 169 -5.61 14.93 53.11
CA ASP A 169 -6.15 15.81 52.05
C ASP A 169 -7.24 15.13 51.18
N SER A 170 -8.19 14.47 51.84
CA SER A 170 -9.15 13.61 51.14
C SER A 170 -10.05 14.37 50.17
N HIS A 171 -10.23 15.68 50.31
CA HIS A 171 -11.17 16.44 49.45
C HIS A 171 -10.48 17.14 48.28
N GLY A 172 -9.25 17.66 48.46
CA GLY A 172 -8.49 18.29 47.38
C GLY A 172 -8.02 17.26 46.35
N GLU A 173 -7.61 16.09 46.82
CA GLU A 173 -7.12 15.02 45.95
C GLU A 173 -8.25 14.28 45.21
N MET A 174 -9.41 14.11 45.85
CA MET A 174 -10.62 13.66 45.15
C MET A 174 -11.07 14.66 44.09
N LEU A 175 -10.98 15.97 44.35
CA LEU A 175 -11.34 16.99 43.38
C LEU A 175 -10.37 17.01 42.19
N ARG A 176 -9.06 16.84 42.43
CA ARG A 176 -8.05 16.73 41.35
C ARG A 176 -8.25 15.49 40.49
N ARG A 177 -8.55 14.34 41.10
CA ARG A 177 -8.88 13.10 40.38
C ARG A 177 -10.19 13.22 39.61
N ALA A 178 -11.18 13.91 40.16
CA ALA A 178 -12.43 14.20 39.47
C ALA A 178 -12.19 15.12 38.25
N LEU A 179 -11.38 16.17 38.38
CA LEU A 179 -11.05 17.09 37.28
C LEU A 179 -10.24 16.42 36.17
N THR A 180 -9.26 15.56 36.51
CA THR A 180 -8.49 14.81 35.49
C THR A 180 -9.33 13.71 34.84
N ALA A 181 -10.24 13.07 35.58
CA ALA A 181 -11.22 12.16 34.99
C ALA A 181 -12.19 12.91 34.07
N GLU A 182 -12.65 14.09 34.46
CA GLU A 182 -13.51 14.96 33.66
C GLU A 182 -12.78 15.42 32.38
N GLU A 183 -11.50 15.77 32.45
CA GLU A 183 -10.71 16.14 31.26
C GLU A 183 -10.46 14.94 30.32
N ARG A 184 -10.24 13.74 30.86
CA ARG A 184 -10.15 12.49 30.06
C ARG A 184 -11.49 12.17 29.41
N VAL A 185 -12.59 12.33 30.14
CA VAL A 185 -13.95 12.16 29.61
C VAL A 185 -14.20 13.19 28.52
N GLN A 186 -13.86 14.46 28.73
CA GLN A 186 -13.98 15.54 27.74
C GLN A 186 -13.21 15.20 26.45
N ARG A 187 -11.95 14.78 26.54
CA ARG A 187 -11.15 14.36 25.37
C ARG A 187 -11.72 13.13 24.68
N SER A 188 -12.25 12.17 25.44
CA SER A 188 -12.91 11.00 24.88
C SER A 188 -14.25 11.35 24.23
N GLU A 189 -15.02 12.29 24.79
CA GLU A 189 -16.27 12.80 24.23
C GLU A 189 -16.01 13.60 22.96
N GLU A 190 -14.93 14.37 22.90
CA GLU A 190 -14.49 15.05 21.67
C GLU A 190 -14.03 14.06 20.60
N ALA A 191 -13.32 13.00 20.97
CA ALA A 191 -12.93 11.94 20.04
C ALA A 191 -14.15 11.16 19.53
N VAL A 192 -15.08 10.82 20.44
CA VAL A 192 -16.35 10.17 20.09
C VAL A 192 -17.23 11.11 19.25
N ALA A 193 -17.26 12.41 19.51
CA ALA A 193 -17.99 13.38 18.70
C ALA A 193 -17.42 13.47 17.28
N ARG A 194 -16.08 13.47 17.12
CA ARG A 194 -15.43 13.38 15.80
C ARG A 194 -15.77 12.08 15.09
N LEU A 195 -15.66 10.94 15.79
CA LEU A 195 -16.03 9.64 15.23
C LEU A 195 -17.54 9.56 14.89
N MET A 196 -18.41 10.17 15.69
CA MET A 196 -19.84 10.25 15.42
C MET A 196 -20.14 11.17 14.25
N GLU A 197 -19.37 12.25 14.05
CA GLU A 197 -19.44 13.10 12.88
C GLU A 197 -18.97 12.35 11.63
N ASP A 198 -17.90 11.57 11.73
CA ASP A 198 -17.39 10.72 10.65
C ASP A 198 -18.40 9.61 10.31
N VAL A 199 -19.00 8.96 11.32
CA VAL A 199 -20.10 8.00 11.14
C VAL A 199 -21.35 8.69 10.58
N HIS A 200 -21.63 9.95 10.94
CA HIS A 200 -22.74 10.72 10.38
C HIS A 200 -22.47 11.09 8.91
N LYS A 201 -21.24 11.44 8.55
CA LYS A 201 -20.79 11.63 7.16
C LYS A 201 -20.91 10.31 6.38
N LEU A 202 -20.41 9.20 6.91
CA LEU A 202 -20.61 7.85 6.35
C LEU A 202 -22.08 7.46 6.22
N ARG A 203 -22.94 7.88 7.15
CA ARG A 203 -24.38 7.62 7.11
C ARG A 203 -25.11 8.52 6.11
N LEU A 204 -24.69 9.77 5.95
CA LEU A 204 -25.17 10.67 4.91
C LEU A 204 -24.74 10.18 3.53
N LEU A 205 -23.52 9.65 3.40
CA LEU A 205 -23.04 8.93 2.22
C LEU A 205 -23.96 7.71 1.93
N ALA A 206 -24.24 6.89 2.94
CA ALA A 206 -25.14 5.75 2.82
C ALA A 206 -26.61 6.15 2.52
N GLN A 207 -27.10 7.28 3.04
CA GLN A 207 -28.46 7.77 2.77
C GLN A 207 -28.58 8.47 1.41
N GLY A 208 -27.54 9.14 0.93
CA GLY A 208 -27.44 9.70 -0.42
C GLY A 208 -27.51 8.61 -1.50
N LEU A 209 -26.88 7.46 -1.25
CA LEU A 209 -26.96 6.25 -2.09
C LEU A 209 -28.38 5.64 -2.15
N VAL A 210 -29.22 5.88 -1.13
CA VAL A 210 -30.56 5.28 -1.01
C VAL A 210 -31.68 6.18 -1.55
N LEU A 211 -31.54 7.52 -1.62
CA LEU A 211 -32.69 8.43 -1.91
C LEU A 211 -32.53 9.39 -3.12
N ASN A 212 -31.34 9.57 -3.68
CA ASN A 212 -31.06 10.31 -4.92
C ASN A 212 -31.63 9.68 -6.23
N SER A 213 -32.92 9.84 -6.56
CA SER A 213 -33.47 9.47 -7.87
C SER A 213 -33.89 10.69 -8.70
N GLU A 214 -33.10 11.08 -9.71
CA GLU A 214 -33.57 11.61 -11.01
C GLU A 214 -32.53 11.35 -12.11
N PRO A 215 -32.93 10.97 -13.34
CA PRO A 215 -32.00 10.71 -14.44
C PRO A 215 -31.73 11.98 -15.26
N GLY A 216 -30.51 12.51 -15.14
CA GLY A 216 -29.96 13.55 -16.02
C GLY A 216 -29.51 12.99 -17.38
N ARG A 217 -29.61 13.83 -18.42
CA ARG A 217 -29.50 13.49 -19.85
C ARG A 217 -28.06 13.27 -20.31
N GLY A 218 -27.85 12.20 -21.08
CA GLY A 218 -26.57 11.87 -21.70
C GLY A 218 -26.10 12.90 -22.73
N GLY A 219 -24.92 13.46 -22.47
CA GLY A 219 -23.99 13.93 -23.48
C GLY A 219 -23.01 12.82 -23.88
N ASN A 220 -22.17 13.10 -24.88
CA ASN A 220 -21.04 12.24 -25.28
C ASN A 220 -19.82 12.35 -24.33
N LEU A 221 -19.95 13.06 -23.21
CA LEU A 221 -18.95 13.17 -22.15
C LEU A 221 -19.24 12.02 -21.17
N GLY A 222 -18.25 11.19 -20.85
CA GLY A 222 -18.47 10.02 -19.99
C GLY A 222 -19.10 10.37 -18.63
N ALA A 223 -19.70 9.38 -17.95
CA ALA A 223 -20.43 9.60 -16.70
C ALA A 223 -19.57 10.29 -15.60
N VAL A 224 -18.24 10.09 -15.59
CA VAL A 224 -17.31 10.76 -14.66
C VAL A 224 -17.18 12.25 -14.97
N ALA A 225 -17.12 12.63 -16.26
CA ALA A 225 -17.02 14.03 -16.67
C ALA A 225 -18.30 14.82 -16.34
N GLU A 226 -19.44 14.15 -16.23
CA GLU A 226 -20.72 14.75 -15.85
C GLU A 226 -20.91 14.89 -14.33
N LEU A 227 -20.02 14.31 -13.50
CA LEU A 227 -20.08 14.45 -12.04
C LEU A 227 -19.86 15.90 -11.61
N ARG A 228 -20.65 16.36 -10.64
CA ARG A 228 -20.45 17.67 -10.01
C ARG A 228 -19.29 17.58 -9.01
N GLU A 229 -18.61 18.70 -8.76
CA GLU A 229 -17.47 18.73 -7.81
C GLU A 229 -17.86 18.23 -6.40
N ASP A 230 -19.09 18.50 -5.94
CA ASP A 230 -19.61 18.04 -4.64
C ASP A 230 -19.87 16.53 -4.59
N GLU A 231 -20.15 15.91 -5.74
CA GLU A 231 -20.38 14.46 -5.84
C GLU A 231 -19.07 13.67 -5.87
N ASP A 232 -17.97 14.31 -6.26
CA ASP A 232 -16.64 13.71 -6.43
C ASP A 232 -15.67 14.15 -5.31
N GLU A 233 -16.11 15.02 -4.39
CA GLU A 233 -15.27 15.57 -3.31
C GLU A 233 -14.71 14.47 -2.39
N ALA A 234 -15.52 13.47 -2.04
CA ALA A 234 -15.09 12.37 -1.20
C ALA A 234 -13.93 11.57 -1.83
N TYR A 235 -14.01 11.36 -3.14
CA TYR A 235 -12.96 10.69 -3.91
C TYR A 235 -11.65 11.47 -3.82
N PHE A 236 -11.65 12.76 -4.19
CA PHE A 236 -10.42 13.56 -4.18
C PHE A 236 -9.90 13.89 -2.78
N SER A 237 -10.79 13.98 -1.78
CA SER A 237 -10.40 14.18 -0.39
C SER A 237 -9.61 12.99 0.15
N SER A 238 -9.91 11.76 -0.28
CA SER A 238 -9.16 10.58 0.12
C SER A 238 -7.69 10.67 -0.34
N TYR A 239 -7.48 11.06 -1.61
CA TYR A 239 -6.15 11.26 -2.19
C TYR A 239 -5.42 12.51 -1.67
N GLY A 240 -6.07 13.37 -0.88
CA GLY A 240 -5.39 14.44 -0.14
C GLY A 240 -4.53 13.92 1.02
N HIS A 241 -4.75 12.68 1.48
CA HIS A 241 -4.05 12.11 2.62
C HIS A 241 -2.75 11.39 2.22
N TYR A 242 -1.64 11.67 2.90
CA TYR A 242 -0.31 11.12 2.57
C TYR A 242 -0.25 9.59 2.61
N GLY A 243 -1.03 8.94 3.49
CA GLY A 243 -1.00 7.50 3.68
C GLY A 243 -1.28 6.67 2.40
N ILE A 244 -2.18 7.14 1.53
CA ILE A 244 -2.47 6.47 0.24
C ILE A 244 -1.25 6.59 -0.68
N HIS A 245 -0.64 7.78 -0.73
CA HIS A 245 0.58 8.02 -1.53
C HIS A 245 1.78 7.22 -1.02
N GLU A 246 1.89 7.03 0.30
CA GLU A 246 2.94 6.22 0.91
C GLU A 246 2.81 4.74 0.51
N GLU A 247 1.60 4.17 0.54
CA GLU A 247 1.32 2.81 0.06
C GLU A 247 1.68 2.67 -1.42
N MET A 248 1.22 3.60 -2.26
CA MET A 248 1.49 3.64 -3.68
C MET A 248 2.99 3.77 -4.02
N LEU A 249 3.75 4.54 -3.25
CA LEU A 249 5.20 4.73 -3.44
C LEU A 249 6.02 3.53 -2.92
N LYS A 250 5.54 2.86 -1.86
CA LYS A 250 6.16 1.63 -1.34
C LYS A 250 5.92 0.41 -2.24
N ASP A 251 4.89 0.45 -3.08
CA ASP A 251 4.70 -0.53 -4.16
C ASP A 251 5.80 -0.36 -5.23
N LYS A 252 6.86 -1.15 -5.08
CA LYS A 252 7.99 -1.18 -6.01
C LYS A 252 7.61 -1.71 -7.38
N VAL A 253 6.77 -2.75 -7.45
CA VAL A 253 6.36 -3.34 -8.74
C VAL A 253 5.68 -2.27 -9.59
N ARG A 254 4.75 -1.51 -9.00
CA ARG A 254 4.12 -0.35 -9.64
C ARG A 254 5.16 0.70 -10.04
N THR A 255 5.84 1.27 -9.04
CA THR A 255 6.62 2.50 -9.23
C THR A 255 7.85 2.27 -10.09
N GLU A 256 8.53 1.13 -9.92
CA GLU A 256 9.71 0.79 -10.70
C GLU A 256 9.37 0.39 -12.13
N SER A 257 8.19 -0.19 -12.40
CA SER A 257 7.79 -0.49 -13.79
C SER A 257 7.62 0.78 -14.61
N TYR A 258 6.99 1.82 -14.07
CA TYR A 258 6.92 3.13 -14.74
C TYR A 258 8.31 3.77 -14.90
N ARG A 259 9.13 3.75 -13.84
CA ARG A 259 10.51 4.26 -13.90
C ARG A 259 11.31 3.57 -15.00
N ASP A 260 11.30 2.24 -15.00
CA ASP A 260 12.07 1.40 -15.91
C ASP A 260 11.58 1.56 -17.34
N PHE A 261 10.26 1.67 -17.55
CA PHE A 261 9.70 2.00 -18.86
C PHE A 261 10.30 3.31 -19.40
N MET A 262 10.30 4.38 -18.61
CA MET A 262 10.83 5.68 -19.06
C MET A 262 12.34 5.67 -19.23
N TYR A 263 13.08 5.07 -18.29
CA TYR A 263 14.55 5.10 -18.27
C TYR A 263 15.18 4.14 -19.27
N LYS A 264 14.52 3.02 -19.59
CA LYS A 264 14.97 2.07 -20.61
C LYS A 264 14.51 2.47 -22.02
N ASN A 265 13.61 3.44 -22.15
CA ASN A 265 13.13 3.97 -23.44
C ASN A 265 13.22 5.51 -23.50
N PRO A 266 14.38 6.13 -23.23
CA PRO A 266 14.51 7.59 -23.21
C PRO A 266 14.23 8.22 -24.57
N GLU A 267 14.36 7.47 -25.68
CA GLU A 267 14.00 7.91 -27.02
C GLU A 267 12.51 8.21 -27.20
N VAL A 268 11.65 7.59 -26.39
CA VAL A 268 10.21 7.88 -26.37
C VAL A 268 9.97 9.27 -25.79
N PHE A 269 10.70 9.63 -24.73
CA PHE A 269 10.47 10.86 -23.95
C PHE A 269 11.31 12.07 -24.38
N ARG A 270 12.47 11.85 -25.01
CA ARG A 270 13.41 12.92 -25.35
C ARG A 270 12.75 14.00 -26.21
N ASP A 271 12.89 15.25 -25.76
CA ASP A 271 12.35 16.44 -26.40
C ASP A 271 10.81 16.47 -26.55
N LYS A 272 10.08 15.58 -25.85
CA LYS A 272 8.62 15.48 -25.89
C LYS A 272 7.92 16.32 -24.82
N VAL A 273 6.67 16.70 -25.12
CA VAL A 273 5.74 17.27 -24.13
C VAL A 273 4.89 16.14 -23.55
N VAL A 274 4.99 15.94 -22.23
CA VAL A 274 4.32 14.87 -21.49
C VAL A 274 3.19 15.45 -20.64
N LEU A 275 2.03 14.80 -20.63
CA LEU A 275 0.94 15.04 -19.68
C LEU A 275 0.88 13.89 -18.67
N ASP A 276 0.95 14.21 -17.39
CA ASP A 276 0.77 13.28 -16.27
C ASP A 276 -0.62 13.52 -15.66
N VAL A 277 -1.56 12.61 -15.89
CA VAL A 277 -2.97 12.73 -15.45
C VAL A 277 -3.16 12.02 -14.11
N GLY A 278 -3.54 12.77 -13.08
CA GLY A 278 -3.59 12.30 -11.70
C GLY A 278 -2.19 12.13 -11.12
N CYS A 279 -1.39 13.20 -11.17
CA CYS A 279 0.03 13.10 -10.88
C CYS A 279 0.35 12.79 -9.41
N GLY A 280 -0.60 12.97 -8.49
CA GLY A 280 -0.40 12.80 -7.06
C GLY A 280 0.81 13.60 -6.56
N THR A 281 1.76 12.90 -5.96
CA THR A 281 3.05 13.46 -5.49
C THR A 281 4.02 13.89 -6.60
N GLY A 282 3.71 13.64 -7.88
CA GLY A 282 4.52 14.01 -9.03
C GLY A 282 5.65 13.04 -9.37
N ILE A 283 5.66 11.82 -8.82
CA ILE A 283 6.74 10.86 -9.03
C ILE A 283 6.93 10.46 -10.50
N LEU A 284 5.84 10.24 -11.24
CA LEU A 284 5.89 9.88 -12.66
C LEU A 284 6.36 11.06 -13.50
N SER A 285 5.90 12.26 -13.18
CA SER A 285 6.39 13.52 -13.76
C SER A 285 7.91 13.69 -13.61
N MET A 286 8.47 13.36 -12.43
CA MET A 286 9.91 13.42 -12.19
C MET A 286 10.68 12.36 -12.99
N PHE A 287 10.14 11.15 -13.15
CA PHE A 287 10.73 10.15 -14.03
C PHE A 287 10.73 10.61 -15.50
N ALA A 288 9.63 11.16 -15.99
CA ALA A 288 9.54 11.67 -17.36
C ALA A 288 10.53 12.81 -17.62
N ALA A 289 10.67 13.75 -16.67
CA ALA A 289 11.65 14.82 -16.74
C ALA A 289 13.09 14.27 -16.82
N ARG A 290 13.44 13.30 -15.97
CA ARG A 290 14.77 12.66 -15.99
C ARG A 290 15.02 11.81 -17.23
N ALA A 291 13.97 11.28 -17.87
CA ALA A 291 14.07 10.56 -19.14
C ALA A 291 14.31 11.50 -20.35
N GLY A 292 14.30 12.83 -20.14
CA GLY A 292 14.62 13.82 -21.16
C GLY A 292 13.41 14.53 -21.77
N ALA A 293 12.24 14.46 -21.13
CA ALA A 293 11.08 15.24 -21.56
C ALA A 293 11.42 16.74 -21.61
N LYS A 294 11.00 17.40 -22.70
CA LYS A 294 11.16 18.85 -22.86
C LYS A 294 10.32 19.63 -21.85
N LYS A 295 9.12 19.14 -21.60
CA LYS A 295 8.17 19.72 -20.66
C LYS A 295 7.25 18.62 -20.14
N VAL A 296 6.94 18.66 -18.86
CA VAL A 296 5.93 17.81 -18.23
C VAL A 296 4.84 18.71 -17.67
N ILE A 297 3.58 18.41 -17.98
CA ILE A 297 2.41 19.06 -17.41
C ILE A 297 1.75 18.02 -16.51
N ALA A 298 1.69 18.28 -15.22
CA ALA A 298 1.20 17.36 -14.22
C ALA A 298 -0.12 17.90 -13.65
N VAL A 299 -1.18 17.10 -13.69
CA VAL A 299 -2.54 17.53 -13.32
C VAL A 299 -3.05 16.65 -12.19
N ASP A 300 -3.53 17.28 -11.13
CA ASP A 300 -4.20 16.58 -10.03
C ASP A 300 -5.24 17.49 -9.37
N GLN A 301 -6.40 16.96 -9.01
CA GLN A 301 -7.45 17.75 -8.36
C GLN A 301 -7.25 17.84 -6.83
N SER A 302 -6.64 16.82 -6.22
CA SER A 302 -6.51 16.69 -4.78
C SER A 302 -5.51 17.70 -4.21
N GLU A 303 -5.58 17.91 -2.89
CA GLU A 303 -4.71 18.88 -2.20
C GLU A 303 -3.24 18.44 -2.17
N ILE A 304 -2.93 17.16 -2.45
CA ILE A 304 -1.54 16.65 -2.48
C ILE A 304 -0.66 17.39 -3.47
N ILE A 305 -1.27 18.04 -4.47
CA ILE A 305 -0.54 18.76 -5.51
C ILE A 305 0.30 19.91 -4.94
N TYR A 306 -0.08 20.49 -3.79
CA TYR A 306 0.72 21.52 -3.14
C TYR A 306 2.03 20.94 -2.59
N GLN A 307 1.99 19.74 -2.00
CA GLN A 307 3.19 19.01 -1.61
C GLN A 307 3.99 18.59 -2.84
N ALA A 308 3.34 18.18 -3.92
CA ALA A 308 4.01 17.85 -5.19
C ALA A 308 4.80 19.05 -5.75
N MET A 309 4.29 20.28 -5.62
CA MET A 309 5.04 21.50 -5.99
C MET A 309 6.33 21.64 -5.19
N ASP A 310 6.29 21.41 -3.88
CA ASP A 310 7.48 21.51 -3.02
C ASP A 310 8.47 20.36 -3.28
N ILE A 311 7.97 19.15 -3.57
CA ILE A 311 8.79 18.01 -3.97
C ILE A 311 9.54 18.32 -5.28
N VAL A 312 8.84 18.85 -6.29
CA VAL A 312 9.43 19.18 -7.59
C VAL A 312 10.52 20.27 -7.46
N ARG A 313 10.27 21.32 -6.66
CA ARG A 313 11.27 22.37 -6.35
C ARG A 313 12.48 21.81 -5.60
N SER A 314 12.23 20.94 -4.62
CA SER A 314 13.29 20.30 -3.82
C SER A 314 14.21 19.40 -4.66
N ASN A 315 13.74 18.96 -5.84
CA ASN A 315 14.50 18.19 -6.81
C ASN A 315 14.99 19.01 -8.01
N GLN A 316 14.82 20.34 -8.01
CA GLN A 316 15.26 21.28 -9.05
C GLN A 316 14.66 20.97 -10.44
N LEU A 317 13.40 20.51 -10.48
CA LEU A 317 12.70 20.13 -11.71
C LEU A 317 11.59 21.11 -12.12
N GLU A 318 11.42 22.22 -11.39
CA GLU A 318 10.36 23.22 -11.61
C GLU A 318 10.46 23.93 -12.98
N ASN A 319 11.63 23.92 -13.61
CA ASN A 319 11.81 24.47 -14.96
C ASN A 319 11.28 23.55 -16.07
N ILE A 320 11.07 22.27 -15.77
CA ILE A 320 10.61 21.24 -16.71
C ILE A 320 9.16 20.84 -16.40
N ILE A 321 8.81 20.71 -15.11
CA ILE A 321 7.51 20.23 -14.64
C ILE A 321 6.63 21.41 -14.25
N THR A 322 5.44 21.50 -14.86
CA THR A 322 4.38 22.45 -14.50
C THR A 322 3.22 21.70 -13.86
N LEU A 323 2.92 21.99 -12.59
CA LEU A 323 1.79 21.38 -11.88
C LEU A 323 0.54 22.26 -11.98
N ILE A 324 -0.61 21.65 -12.22
CA ILE A 324 -1.91 22.33 -12.36
C ILE A 324 -2.94 21.62 -11.49
N LYS A 325 -3.50 22.36 -10.53
CA LYS A 325 -4.60 21.86 -9.70
C LYS A 325 -5.90 21.90 -10.49
N GLY A 326 -6.59 20.78 -10.60
CA GLY A 326 -7.86 20.70 -11.32
C GLY A 326 -8.21 19.30 -11.81
N ARG A 327 -9.48 19.06 -12.10
CA ARG A 327 -9.91 17.94 -12.94
C ARG A 327 -9.48 18.17 -14.38
N ILE A 328 -9.01 17.15 -15.08
CA ILE A 328 -8.51 17.29 -16.46
C ILE A 328 -9.61 17.76 -17.42
N GLU A 329 -10.86 17.46 -17.08
CA GLU A 329 -12.10 17.85 -17.75
C GLU A 329 -12.37 19.36 -17.66
N ASP A 330 -12.02 20.00 -16.54
CA ASP A 330 -12.39 21.39 -16.23
C ASP A 330 -11.27 22.40 -16.49
N ILE A 331 -10.02 21.92 -16.61
CA ILE A 331 -8.88 22.79 -16.86
C ILE A 331 -8.57 22.93 -18.35
N LYS A 332 -7.84 24.01 -18.67
CA LYS A 332 -7.21 24.19 -19.97
C LYS A 332 -5.71 24.06 -19.84
N LEU A 333 -5.11 23.14 -20.60
CA LEU A 333 -3.66 22.99 -20.63
C LEU A 333 -2.98 24.22 -21.25
N PRO A 334 -1.75 24.56 -20.83
CA PRO A 334 -0.96 25.67 -21.40
C PRO A 334 -0.41 25.37 -22.80
N VAL A 335 -0.81 24.25 -23.40
CA VAL A 335 -0.43 23.80 -24.75
C VAL A 335 -1.67 23.24 -25.44
N GLU A 336 -1.70 23.27 -26.77
CA GLU A 336 -2.81 22.73 -27.54
C GLU A 336 -2.80 21.19 -27.54
N LYS A 337 -1.61 20.60 -27.71
CA LYS A 337 -1.41 19.15 -27.77
C LYS A 337 -0.17 18.70 -27.01
N VAL A 338 -0.16 17.44 -26.59
CA VAL A 338 0.96 16.73 -25.95
C VAL A 338 1.35 15.51 -26.78
N ASP A 339 2.62 15.11 -26.70
CA ASP A 339 3.14 13.94 -27.41
C ASP A 339 2.81 12.64 -26.68
N ILE A 340 2.83 12.68 -25.34
CA ILE A 340 2.68 11.52 -24.47
C ILE A 340 1.71 11.86 -23.36
N ILE A 341 0.81 10.93 -23.06
CA ILE A 341 0.06 10.90 -21.81
C ILE A 341 0.58 9.73 -20.99
N ILE A 342 1.00 10.02 -19.77
CA ILE A 342 1.29 9.03 -18.75
C ILE A 342 0.25 9.16 -17.64
N SER A 343 -0.22 8.05 -17.12
CA SER A 343 -1.10 8.07 -15.96
C SER A 343 -1.01 6.73 -15.25
N GLU A 344 -1.12 6.78 -13.93
CA GLU A 344 -1.47 5.62 -13.13
C GLU A 344 -2.94 5.80 -12.75
N TRP A 345 -3.80 5.08 -13.48
CA TRP A 345 -5.25 5.21 -13.42
C TRP A 345 -5.93 3.94 -12.93
N MET A 346 -5.16 2.88 -12.68
CA MET A 346 -5.71 1.55 -12.52
C MET A 346 -6.34 1.43 -11.13
N GLY A 347 -7.62 1.08 -11.08
CA GLY A 347 -8.29 0.76 -9.83
C GLY A 347 -8.27 -0.74 -9.52
N TYR A 348 -8.90 -1.13 -8.42
CA TYR A 348 -9.21 -2.53 -8.16
C TYR A 348 -10.00 -3.15 -9.32
N PHE A 349 -9.72 -4.42 -9.63
CA PHE A 349 -10.23 -5.08 -10.84
C PHE A 349 -10.05 -4.24 -12.14
N LEU A 350 -8.96 -3.46 -12.20
CA LEU A 350 -8.54 -2.53 -13.25
C LEU A 350 -9.42 -1.28 -13.41
N LEU A 351 -10.75 -1.44 -13.44
CA LEU A 351 -11.70 -0.40 -13.86
C LEU A 351 -12.41 0.31 -12.71
N PHE A 352 -12.20 -0.09 -11.45
CA PHE A 352 -12.76 0.60 -10.28
C PHE A 352 -12.25 2.04 -10.22
N GLU A 353 -13.01 2.93 -9.59
CA GLU A 353 -12.80 4.39 -9.54
C GLU A 353 -12.90 5.12 -10.90
N SER A 354 -13.04 4.40 -12.01
CA SER A 354 -13.30 4.93 -13.35
C SER A 354 -12.31 6.02 -13.82
N MET A 355 -11.08 6.07 -13.28
CA MET A 355 -10.09 7.09 -13.64
C MET A 355 -9.63 6.99 -15.10
N LEU A 356 -9.76 5.81 -15.72
CA LEU A 356 -9.53 5.65 -17.16
C LEU A 356 -10.38 6.62 -17.99
N ASP A 357 -11.60 6.98 -17.55
CA ASP A 357 -12.46 7.94 -18.26
C ASP A 357 -11.76 9.29 -18.45
N SER A 358 -11.11 9.79 -17.40
CA SER A 358 -10.34 11.04 -17.42
C SER A 358 -9.11 10.94 -18.31
N VAL A 359 -8.44 9.78 -18.33
CA VAL A 359 -7.31 9.53 -19.24
C VAL A 359 -7.77 9.50 -20.70
N LEU A 360 -8.92 8.89 -20.99
CA LEU A 360 -9.49 8.87 -22.35
C LEU A 360 -9.94 10.27 -22.77
N TYR A 361 -10.53 11.05 -21.87
CA TYR A 361 -10.83 12.47 -22.14
C TYR A 361 -9.55 13.24 -22.47
N ALA A 362 -8.49 13.07 -21.67
CA ALA A 362 -7.21 13.71 -21.92
C ALA A 362 -6.61 13.30 -23.28
N ARG A 363 -6.71 12.01 -23.64
CA ARG A 363 -6.28 11.49 -24.93
C ARG A 363 -7.01 12.17 -26.08
N ASP A 364 -8.34 12.15 -26.03
CA ASP A 364 -9.18 12.62 -27.14
C ASP A 364 -9.05 14.14 -27.33
N CYS A 365 -8.89 14.89 -26.24
CA CYS A 365 -8.76 16.35 -26.27
C CYS A 365 -7.33 16.81 -26.56
N TYR A 366 -6.33 16.23 -25.89
CA TYR A 366 -4.99 16.81 -25.80
C TYR A 366 -3.89 15.98 -26.47
N LEU A 367 -4.09 14.71 -26.82
CA LEU A 367 -3.05 13.95 -27.50
C LEU A 367 -2.87 14.41 -28.96
N ALA A 368 -1.62 14.60 -29.37
CA ALA A 368 -1.26 14.92 -30.75
C ALA A 368 -1.45 13.70 -31.67
N ASP A 369 -1.59 13.94 -32.97
CA ASP A 369 -1.53 12.87 -33.97
C ASP A 369 -0.18 12.14 -33.89
N GLY A 370 -0.23 10.81 -33.75
CA GLY A 370 0.97 9.99 -33.55
C GLY A 370 1.50 9.96 -32.11
N GLY A 371 0.85 10.66 -31.17
CA GLY A 371 1.12 10.53 -29.75
C GLY A 371 0.71 9.17 -29.19
N SER A 372 1.11 8.90 -27.93
CA SER A 372 0.79 7.65 -27.25
C SER A 372 0.36 7.85 -25.80
N VAL A 373 -0.53 6.98 -25.33
CA VAL A 373 -0.93 6.86 -23.93
C VAL A 373 -0.19 5.67 -23.32
N TYR A 374 0.35 5.85 -22.11
CA TYR A 374 1.00 4.80 -21.34
C TYR A 374 0.41 4.69 -19.91
N PRO A 375 0.23 3.46 -19.40
CA PRO A 375 0.42 2.18 -20.08
C PRO A 375 -0.51 2.03 -21.28
N ASP A 376 -0.05 1.30 -22.30
CA ASP A 376 -0.73 1.25 -23.59
C ASP A 376 -1.67 0.05 -23.73
N LEU A 377 -1.33 -1.09 -23.13
CA LEU A 377 -2.20 -2.27 -23.08
C LEU A 377 -2.42 -2.72 -21.63
N CYS A 378 -3.65 -3.18 -21.36
CA CYS A 378 -4.02 -3.76 -20.08
C CYS A 378 -4.89 -4.99 -20.29
N ASN A 379 -4.61 -6.09 -19.58
CA ASN A 379 -5.44 -7.30 -19.58
C ASN A 379 -6.21 -7.43 -18.27
N ILE A 380 -7.46 -7.85 -18.34
CA ILE A 380 -8.21 -8.38 -17.19
C ILE A 380 -8.25 -9.90 -17.31
N SER A 381 -7.79 -10.58 -16.27
CA SER A 381 -7.68 -12.03 -16.19
C SER A 381 -8.53 -12.58 -15.05
N LEU A 382 -9.09 -13.77 -15.25
CA LEU A 382 -9.81 -14.53 -14.23
C LEU A 382 -9.11 -15.85 -13.93
N ALA A 383 -9.22 -16.33 -12.69
CA ALA A 383 -8.87 -17.69 -12.29
C ALA A 383 -9.87 -18.23 -11.26
N ALA A 384 -9.96 -19.56 -11.12
CA ALA A 384 -10.76 -20.21 -10.10
C ALA A 384 -9.93 -20.44 -8.84
N VAL A 385 -10.56 -20.25 -7.68
CA VAL A 385 -9.97 -20.44 -6.35
C VAL A 385 -10.72 -21.54 -5.60
N GLY A 386 -9.98 -22.43 -4.96
CA GLY A 386 -10.49 -23.42 -4.02
C GLY A 386 -9.90 -23.19 -2.64
N ASP A 387 -10.57 -22.36 -1.86
CA ASP A 387 -10.21 -22.01 -0.48
C ASP A 387 -11.44 -22.22 0.41
N ALA A 388 -11.50 -23.40 1.04
CA ALA A 388 -12.64 -23.82 1.85
C ALA A 388 -12.68 -23.11 3.20
N GLN A 389 -11.51 -22.87 3.82
CA GLN A 389 -11.41 -22.21 5.11
C GLN A 389 -11.94 -20.77 5.02
N LYS A 390 -11.50 -20.03 4.01
CA LYS A 390 -11.97 -18.66 3.78
C LYS A 390 -13.45 -18.58 3.43
N HIS A 391 -13.94 -19.54 2.66
CA HIS A 391 -15.39 -19.64 2.38
C HIS A 391 -16.17 -19.90 3.67
N GLN A 392 -15.66 -20.78 4.53
CA GLN A 392 -16.23 -21.05 5.85
C GLN A 392 -16.30 -19.76 6.68
N ASP A 393 -15.21 -19.01 6.78
CA ASP A 393 -15.10 -17.83 7.63
C ASP A 393 -15.96 -16.64 7.15
N ARG A 394 -16.17 -16.51 5.83
CA ARG A 394 -16.88 -15.35 5.24
C ARG A 394 -18.33 -15.63 4.90
N ILE A 395 -18.62 -16.85 4.43
CA ILE A 395 -19.94 -17.23 3.91
C ILE A 395 -20.61 -18.21 4.85
N ALA A 396 -20.02 -19.37 5.10
CA ALA A 396 -20.70 -20.41 5.89
C ALA A 396 -20.86 -20.06 7.37
N PHE A 397 -20.00 -19.19 7.93
CA PHE A 397 -20.07 -18.65 9.28
C PHE A 397 -21.48 -18.19 9.67
N TRP A 398 -22.19 -17.54 8.74
CA TRP A 398 -23.53 -17.01 8.98
C TRP A 398 -24.60 -18.09 9.15
N GLU A 399 -24.34 -19.35 8.80
CA GLU A 399 -25.29 -20.45 9.01
C GLU A 399 -25.37 -20.87 10.48
N ASP A 400 -24.30 -20.70 11.25
CA ASP A 400 -24.21 -21.04 12.66
C ASP A 400 -23.25 -20.10 13.40
N VAL A 401 -23.81 -19.00 13.93
CA VAL A 401 -23.09 -18.02 14.74
C VAL A 401 -23.38 -18.33 16.20
N TYR A 402 -22.51 -19.10 16.86
CA TYR A 402 -22.66 -19.54 18.26
C TYR A 402 -23.98 -20.29 18.55
N GLY A 403 -24.45 -21.14 17.63
CA GLY A 403 -25.72 -21.86 17.72
C GLY A 403 -26.91 -21.12 17.11
N PHE A 404 -26.71 -19.90 16.60
CA PHE A 404 -27.78 -19.09 16.01
C PHE A 404 -27.65 -19.03 14.49
N ASN A 405 -28.73 -19.36 13.78
CA ASN A 405 -28.78 -19.21 12.33
C ASN A 405 -28.96 -17.74 11.94
N MET A 406 -27.93 -17.15 11.34
CA MET A 406 -27.91 -15.79 10.82
C MET A 406 -27.80 -15.75 9.29
N ALA A 407 -28.20 -16.81 8.58
CA ALA A 407 -27.95 -16.98 7.15
C ALA A 407 -28.58 -15.88 6.28
N CYS A 408 -29.56 -15.13 6.81
CA CYS A 408 -30.11 -13.93 6.17
C CYS A 408 -29.04 -12.87 5.85
N MET A 409 -27.93 -12.83 6.61
CA MET A 409 -26.81 -11.92 6.38
C MET A 409 -26.05 -12.23 5.08
N LYS A 410 -26.13 -13.46 4.57
CA LYS A 410 -25.50 -13.84 3.29
C LYS A 410 -25.98 -12.97 2.15
N ALA A 411 -27.23 -12.50 2.17
CA ALA A 411 -27.77 -11.61 1.14
C ALA A 411 -27.05 -10.26 1.04
N ALA A 412 -26.40 -9.82 2.12
CA ALA A 412 -25.57 -8.60 2.15
C ALA A 412 -24.10 -8.90 1.84
N VAL A 413 -23.55 -10.01 2.34
CA VAL A 413 -22.12 -10.33 2.24
C VAL A 413 -21.73 -10.94 0.89
N VAL A 414 -22.57 -11.82 0.34
CA VAL A 414 -22.29 -12.54 -0.92
C VAL A 414 -22.14 -11.61 -2.14
N PRO A 415 -22.91 -10.51 -2.26
CA PRO A 415 -22.72 -9.53 -3.33
C PRO A 415 -21.51 -8.61 -3.15
N GLU A 416 -20.75 -8.65 -2.06
CA GLU A 416 -19.56 -7.80 -1.91
C GLU A 416 -18.34 -8.48 -2.53
N ALA A 417 -17.71 -7.81 -3.50
CA ALA A 417 -16.39 -8.23 -3.97
C ALA A 417 -15.33 -7.81 -2.95
N VAL A 418 -14.38 -8.70 -2.65
CA VAL A 418 -13.36 -8.46 -1.62
C VAL A 418 -12.01 -8.21 -2.30
N VAL A 419 -11.29 -7.17 -1.87
CA VAL A 419 -9.94 -6.89 -2.36
C VAL A 419 -8.90 -7.39 -1.35
N GLU A 420 -8.14 -8.40 -1.75
CA GLU A 420 -7.19 -9.06 -0.85
C GLU A 420 -6.13 -9.86 -1.60
N VAL A 421 -5.07 -10.24 -0.89
CA VAL A 421 -4.03 -11.10 -1.44
C VAL A 421 -4.53 -12.53 -1.44
N VAL A 422 -4.58 -13.14 -2.62
CA VAL A 422 -4.91 -14.56 -2.80
C VAL A 422 -3.63 -15.39 -2.74
N GLN A 423 -3.64 -16.46 -1.95
CA GLN A 423 -2.52 -17.39 -1.88
C GLN A 423 -2.43 -18.19 -3.18
N ALA A 424 -1.25 -18.23 -3.80
CA ALA A 424 -1.04 -18.86 -5.11
C ALA A 424 -1.44 -20.34 -5.12
N GLU A 425 -1.31 -21.01 -3.99
CA GLU A 425 -1.59 -22.43 -3.79
C GLU A 425 -3.10 -22.73 -3.85
N THR A 426 -3.94 -21.74 -3.55
CA THR A 426 -5.40 -21.85 -3.60
C THR A 426 -5.95 -21.75 -5.03
N LEU A 427 -5.11 -21.41 -6.02
CA LEU A 427 -5.51 -21.44 -7.42
C LEU A 427 -5.74 -22.87 -7.91
N ILE A 428 -6.89 -23.08 -8.54
CA ILE A 428 -7.37 -24.39 -9.02
C ILE A 428 -7.65 -24.40 -10.52
N SER A 429 -7.28 -23.35 -11.26
CA SER A 429 -7.37 -23.31 -12.72
C SER A 429 -6.18 -22.59 -13.36
N GLU A 430 -5.98 -22.82 -14.66
CA GLU A 430 -5.24 -21.90 -15.51
C GLU A 430 -6.00 -20.56 -15.60
N PRO A 431 -5.30 -19.40 -15.68
CA PRO A 431 -5.96 -18.11 -15.84
C PRO A 431 -6.49 -17.93 -17.26
N ALA A 432 -7.55 -17.13 -17.40
CA ALA A 432 -8.12 -16.75 -18.69
C ALA A 432 -8.26 -15.23 -18.80
N VAL A 433 -7.67 -14.65 -19.84
CA VAL A 433 -7.87 -13.22 -20.19
C VAL A 433 -9.29 -13.05 -20.71
N VAL A 434 -10.06 -12.18 -20.08
CA VAL A 434 -11.45 -11.89 -20.47
C VAL A 434 -11.59 -10.59 -21.25
N GLN A 435 -10.68 -9.64 -21.04
CA GLN A 435 -10.69 -8.38 -21.75
C GLN A 435 -9.27 -7.83 -21.89
N THR A 436 -8.96 -7.29 -23.07
CA THR A 436 -7.75 -6.52 -23.33
C THR A 436 -8.15 -5.12 -23.76
N LEU A 437 -7.61 -4.11 -23.10
CA LEU A 437 -7.86 -2.70 -23.38
C LEU A 437 -6.59 -2.10 -24.00
N ASP A 438 -6.71 -1.48 -25.18
CA ASP A 438 -5.68 -0.64 -25.77
C ASP A 438 -6.02 0.82 -25.47
N CYS A 439 -5.29 1.44 -24.54
CA CYS A 439 -5.51 2.81 -24.09
C CYS A 439 -5.40 3.84 -25.24
N ASN A 440 -4.74 3.50 -26.34
CA ASN A 440 -4.61 4.39 -27.49
C ASN A 440 -5.86 4.41 -28.38
N THR A 441 -6.73 3.40 -28.30
CA THR A 441 -7.85 3.23 -29.24
C THR A 441 -9.20 2.96 -28.56
N VAL A 442 -9.20 2.44 -27.34
CA VAL A 442 -10.42 2.07 -26.61
C VAL A 442 -11.36 3.25 -26.38
N CYS A 443 -12.66 3.02 -26.53
CA CYS A 443 -13.70 3.99 -26.23
C CYS A 443 -14.41 3.68 -24.90
N LEU A 444 -15.05 4.69 -24.29
CA LEU A 444 -15.79 4.55 -23.03
C LEU A 444 -16.83 3.42 -23.05
N SER A 445 -17.50 3.20 -24.20
CA SER A 445 -18.49 2.14 -24.37
C SER A 445 -17.90 0.72 -24.28
N GLU A 446 -16.59 0.56 -24.42
CA GLU A 446 -15.90 -0.72 -24.33
C GLU A 446 -15.42 -1.04 -22.91
N LEU A 447 -15.51 -0.07 -21.98
CA LEU A 447 -15.22 -0.28 -20.56
C LEU A 447 -16.37 -0.99 -19.83
N GLU A 448 -17.57 -1.00 -20.43
CA GLU A 448 -18.69 -1.83 -20.02
C GLU A 448 -18.86 -2.98 -21.02
N PHE A 449 -18.57 -4.21 -20.59
CA PHE A 449 -18.48 -5.34 -21.51
C PHE A 449 -19.12 -6.61 -20.95
N THR A 450 -19.47 -7.51 -21.88
CA THR A 450 -19.89 -8.87 -21.59
C THR A 450 -19.03 -9.83 -22.40
N LYS A 451 -18.41 -10.81 -21.74
CA LYS A 451 -17.48 -11.76 -22.36
C LYS A 451 -17.71 -13.17 -21.81
N ASP A 452 -17.63 -14.16 -22.69
CA ASP A 452 -17.56 -15.55 -22.27
C ASP A 452 -16.15 -15.86 -21.75
N PHE A 453 -16.05 -16.69 -20.72
CA PHE A 453 -14.78 -17.17 -20.19
C PHE A 453 -14.79 -18.69 -20.01
N LEU A 454 -13.59 -19.26 -19.99
CA LEU A 454 -13.36 -20.69 -19.79
C LEU A 454 -12.13 -20.86 -18.91
N LEU A 455 -12.32 -21.43 -17.72
CA LEU A 455 -11.25 -21.73 -16.77
C LEU A 455 -10.97 -23.23 -16.78
N LYS A 456 -9.76 -23.60 -17.18
CA LYS A 456 -9.33 -25.01 -17.23
C LYS A 456 -8.87 -25.44 -15.85
N ILE A 457 -9.60 -26.36 -15.24
CA ILE A 457 -9.39 -26.79 -13.85
C ILE A 457 -8.15 -27.67 -13.75
N THR A 458 -7.28 -27.35 -12.79
CA THR A 458 -6.00 -28.05 -12.55
C THR A 458 -6.04 -28.93 -11.30
N LYS A 459 -6.97 -28.69 -10.36
CA LYS A 459 -7.10 -29.44 -9.11
C LYS A 459 -8.54 -29.92 -8.90
N THR A 460 -8.70 -31.15 -8.42
CA THR A 460 -10.02 -31.68 -8.03
C THR A 460 -10.35 -31.21 -6.62
N THR A 461 -11.31 -30.30 -6.49
CA THR A 461 -11.76 -29.71 -5.21
C THR A 461 -13.05 -28.91 -5.44
N ASP A 462 -13.53 -28.19 -4.44
CA ASP A 462 -14.61 -27.23 -4.58
C ASP A 462 -14.06 -25.86 -4.98
N CYS A 463 -14.56 -25.30 -6.08
CA CYS A 463 -14.35 -23.91 -6.47
C CYS A 463 -15.19 -23.04 -5.54
N THR A 464 -14.54 -22.25 -4.68
CA THR A 464 -15.18 -21.39 -3.68
C THR A 464 -15.26 -19.93 -4.13
N ALA A 465 -14.41 -19.50 -5.04
CA ALA A 465 -14.42 -18.15 -5.61
C ALA A 465 -13.91 -18.11 -7.06
N ILE A 466 -14.23 -17.03 -7.76
CA ILE A 466 -13.48 -16.59 -8.94
C ILE A 466 -12.65 -15.39 -8.51
N VAL A 467 -11.38 -15.35 -8.89
CA VAL A 467 -10.49 -14.20 -8.64
C VAL A 467 -10.25 -13.45 -9.94
N GLY A 468 -10.29 -12.12 -9.88
CA GLY A 468 -9.94 -11.20 -10.93
C GLY A 468 -8.66 -10.43 -10.63
N TYR A 469 -7.78 -10.30 -11.61
CA TYR A 469 -6.56 -9.50 -11.55
C TYR A 469 -6.26 -8.93 -12.93
N PHE A 470 -5.20 -8.13 -13.05
CA PHE A 470 -4.84 -7.49 -14.30
C PHE A 470 -3.34 -7.46 -14.57
N ASP A 471 -2.99 -7.31 -15.84
CA ASP A 471 -1.62 -7.16 -16.33
C ASP A 471 -1.49 -5.86 -17.11
N ILE A 472 -0.36 -5.19 -16.97
CA ILE A 472 -0.06 -3.89 -17.56
C ILE A 472 1.15 -4.00 -18.47
N PHE A 473 1.11 -3.35 -19.62
CA PHE A 473 2.16 -3.38 -20.62
C PHE A 473 2.53 -1.95 -21.07
N PHE A 474 3.80 -1.80 -21.46
CA PHE A 474 4.39 -0.59 -22.02
C PHE A 474 5.14 -0.95 -23.32
N ASP A 475 4.40 -1.10 -24.42
CA ASP A 475 4.88 -1.76 -25.64
C ASP A 475 5.07 -0.83 -26.84
N LYS A 476 4.10 0.05 -27.10
CA LYS A 476 4.02 0.87 -28.30
C LYS A 476 5.23 1.79 -28.40
N GLY A 477 5.95 1.74 -29.52
CA GLY A 477 7.10 2.62 -29.77
C GLY A 477 8.32 2.39 -28.85
N CYS A 478 8.32 1.32 -28.05
CA CYS A 478 9.39 1.00 -27.10
C CYS A 478 10.38 0.00 -27.68
N SER A 479 11.68 0.23 -27.45
CA SER A 479 12.72 -0.75 -27.73
C SER A 479 12.78 -1.82 -26.64
N ASN A 480 12.54 -1.42 -25.39
CA ASN A 480 12.54 -2.26 -24.20
C ASN A 480 11.12 -2.33 -23.64
N LYS A 481 10.47 -3.48 -23.84
CA LYS A 481 9.13 -3.73 -23.31
C LYS A 481 9.18 -3.92 -21.79
N VAL A 482 8.30 -3.23 -21.09
CA VAL A 482 8.11 -3.36 -19.65
C VAL A 482 6.68 -3.83 -19.39
N THR A 483 6.53 -4.72 -18.42
CA THR A 483 5.22 -5.24 -18.02
C THR A 483 5.24 -5.59 -16.53
N PHE A 484 4.09 -5.51 -15.88
CA PHE A 484 3.88 -6.09 -14.57
C PHE A 484 2.48 -6.70 -14.47
N SER A 485 2.32 -7.60 -13.50
CA SER A 485 1.07 -8.30 -13.20
C SER A 485 0.64 -8.03 -11.77
N THR A 486 -0.66 -8.05 -11.51
CA THR A 486 -1.24 -8.12 -10.17
C THR A 486 -1.72 -9.53 -9.83
N GLY A 487 -1.31 -10.54 -10.59
CA GLY A 487 -1.73 -11.92 -10.38
C GLY A 487 -1.27 -12.52 -9.05
N PRO A 488 -1.98 -13.54 -8.51
CA PRO A 488 -1.61 -14.18 -7.23
C PRO A 488 -0.25 -14.88 -7.24
N GLN A 489 0.31 -15.17 -8.42
CA GLN A 489 1.57 -15.92 -8.58
C GLN A 489 2.81 -15.02 -8.70
N VAL A 490 2.64 -13.69 -8.61
CA VAL A 490 3.74 -12.72 -8.70
C VAL A 490 3.87 -11.91 -7.41
N THR A 491 4.90 -11.07 -7.32
CA THR A 491 5.11 -10.17 -6.20
C THR A 491 3.86 -9.31 -5.95
N LYS A 492 3.41 -9.25 -4.68
CA LYS A 492 2.22 -8.50 -4.30
C LYS A 492 2.35 -7.01 -4.66
N THR A 493 1.26 -6.45 -5.15
CA THR A 493 1.05 -5.02 -5.35
C THR A 493 -0.01 -4.51 -4.38
N HIS A 494 -0.16 -3.19 -4.25
CA HIS A 494 -1.20 -2.60 -3.40
C HIS A 494 -2.63 -2.89 -3.92
N TRP A 495 -2.80 -3.13 -5.23
CA TRP A 495 -4.07 -3.55 -5.82
C TRP A 495 -4.54 -4.93 -5.35
N LYS A 496 -3.60 -5.79 -4.95
CA LYS A 496 -3.89 -7.19 -4.60
C LYS A 496 -4.71 -7.85 -5.71
N GLN A 497 -5.76 -8.62 -5.37
CA GLN A 497 -6.71 -9.17 -6.33
C GLN A 497 -8.15 -8.96 -5.86
N THR A 498 -9.10 -9.03 -6.79
CA THR A 498 -10.53 -8.93 -6.50
C THR A 498 -11.15 -10.31 -6.46
N VAL A 499 -11.67 -10.71 -5.30
CA VAL A 499 -12.22 -12.03 -5.02
C VAL A 499 -13.75 -11.98 -5.07
N PHE A 500 -14.32 -12.85 -5.88
CA PHE A 500 -15.77 -13.03 -6.06
C PHE A 500 -16.17 -14.36 -5.42
N LEU A 501 -16.45 -14.35 -4.11
CA LEU A 501 -16.87 -15.54 -3.35
C LEU A 501 -18.19 -16.08 -3.89
N LEU A 502 -18.26 -17.39 -4.17
CA LEU A 502 -19.49 -18.03 -4.62
C LEU A 502 -20.39 -18.33 -3.43
N GLU A 503 -21.69 -18.05 -3.53
CA GLU A 503 -22.64 -18.35 -2.44
C GLU A 503 -22.61 -19.83 -2.05
N LYS A 504 -22.55 -20.70 -3.07
CA LYS A 504 -22.37 -22.15 -2.91
C LYS A 504 -21.18 -22.58 -3.76
N PRO A 505 -20.19 -23.29 -3.20
CA PRO A 505 -19.07 -23.79 -3.99
C PRO A 505 -19.52 -24.69 -5.15
N ILE A 506 -18.66 -24.85 -6.15
CA ILE A 506 -18.89 -25.73 -7.31
C ILE A 506 -17.84 -26.82 -7.27
N SER A 507 -18.25 -28.07 -7.08
CA SER A 507 -17.34 -29.21 -7.15
C SER A 507 -16.82 -29.39 -8.57
N VAL A 508 -15.49 -29.39 -8.73
CA VAL A 508 -14.80 -29.50 -10.00
C VAL A 508 -13.73 -30.60 -9.95
N LYS A 509 -13.41 -31.17 -11.11
CA LYS A 509 -12.33 -32.15 -11.26
C LYS A 509 -11.22 -31.60 -12.14
N ALA A 510 -9.98 -31.99 -11.82
CA ALA A 510 -8.84 -31.68 -12.68
C ALA A 510 -9.09 -32.16 -14.12
N GLY A 511 -8.85 -31.27 -15.09
CA GLY A 511 -9.13 -31.49 -16.51
C GLY A 511 -10.52 -31.06 -16.97
N GLU A 512 -11.43 -30.68 -16.07
CA GLU A 512 -12.71 -30.08 -16.44
C GLU A 512 -12.56 -28.61 -16.86
N GLU A 513 -13.58 -28.09 -17.51
CA GLU A 513 -13.65 -26.69 -17.95
C GLU A 513 -14.83 -26.00 -17.25
N LEU A 514 -14.54 -25.03 -16.39
CA LEU A 514 -15.56 -24.16 -15.81
C LEU A 514 -15.85 -23.01 -16.78
N LYS A 515 -17.05 -23.02 -17.36
CA LYS A 515 -17.50 -22.05 -18.37
C LYS A 515 -18.50 -21.08 -17.75
N GLY A 516 -18.44 -19.84 -18.18
CA GLY A 516 -19.41 -18.84 -17.79
C GLY A 516 -19.29 -17.58 -18.63
N LYS A 517 -20.04 -16.56 -18.22
CA LYS A 517 -20.02 -15.24 -18.83
C LYS A 517 -19.87 -14.19 -17.76
N ILE A 518 -18.92 -13.28 -17.95
CA ILE A 518 -18.72 -12.12 -17.10
C ILE A 518 -19.37 -10.91 -17.77
N THR A 519 -20.02 -10.07 -16.97
CA THR A 519 -20.51 -8.75 -17.38
C THR A 519 -20.01 -7.70 -16.40
N VAL A 520 -19.26 -6.72 -16.87
CA VAL A 520 -18.74 -5.60 -16.09
C VAL A 520 -19.48 -4.35 -16.51
N ARG A 521 -20.07 -3.63 -15.56
CA ARG A 521 -20.84 -2.40 -15.80
C ARG A 521 -20.57 -1.38 -14.70
N LYS A 522 -20.63 -0.10 -15.05
CA LYS A 522 -20.57 0.99 -14.06
C LYS A 522 -21.89 1.10 -13.32
N ASN A 523 -21.84 1.50 -12.06
CA ASN A 523 -23.04 1.84 -11.34
C ASN A 523 -23.55 3.20 -11.84
N LYS A 524 -24.78 3.26 -12.36
CA LYS A 524 -25.38 4.50 -12.88
C LYS A 524 -25.60 5.58 -11.82
N LYS A 525 -25.70 5.18 -10.55
CA LYS A 525 -25.88 6.09 -9.41
C LYS A 525 -24.55 6.56 -8.82
N ASP A 526 -23.51 5.75 -9.02
CA ASP A 526 -22.16 6.03 -8.55
C ASP A 526 -21.18 5.56 -9.64
N PRO A 527 -20.81 6.44 -10.58
CA PRO A 527 -19.95 6.10 -11.71
C PRO A 527 -18.56 5.60 -11.32
N ARG A 528 -18.12 5.80 -10.07
CA ARG A 528 -16.84 5.31 -9.54
C ARG A 528 -16.91 3.83 -9.13
N SER A 529 -18.11 3.33 -8.84
CA SER A 529 -18.38 1.94 -8.47
C SER A 529 -18.64 1.01 -9.67
N LEU A 530 -18.36 -0.28 -9.48
CA LEU A 530 -18.59 -1.32 -10.49
C LEU A 530 -19.57 -2.40 -10.03
N PHE A 531 -20.36 -2.90 -10.99
CA PHE A 531 -21.07 -4.16 -10.89
C PHE A 531 -20.41 -5.21 -11.78
N VAL A 532 -20.05 -6.34 -11.18
CA VAL A 532 -19.52 -7.51 -11.88
C VAL A 532 -20.51 -8.65 -11.75
N THR A 533 -21.04 -9.15 -12.86
CA THR A 533 -22.00 -10.25 -12.88
C THR A 533 -21.38 -11.48 -13.54
N PHE A 534 -21.42 -12.61 -12.83
CA PHE A 534 -21.10 -13.92 -13.37
C PHE A 534 -22.38 -14.69 -13.67
N ASP A 535 -22.52 -15.12 -14.91
CA ASP A 535 -23.54 -16.06 -15.38
C ASP A 535 -22.88 -17.44 -15.54
N LEU A 536 -23.12 -18.29 -14.56
CA LEU A 536 -22.60 -19.66 -14.44
C LEU A 536 -23.74 -20.64 -14.80
N PRO A 537 -23.45 -21.90 -15.15
CA PRO A 537 -24.45 -22.82 -15.72
C PRO A 537 -25.78 -22.92 -14.94
N ASP A 538 -25.72 -22.88 -13.61
CA ASP A 538 -26.89 -23.07 -12.74
C ASP A 538 -27.32 -21.80 -11.99
N ARG A 539 -26.59 -20.69 -12.13
CA ARG A 539 -26.84 -19.48 -11.33
C ARG A 539 -26.23 -18.23 -11.94
N LYS A 540 -26.81 -17.11 -11.55
CA LYS A 540 -26.29 -15.78 -11.83
C LYS A 540 -26.00 -15.06 -10.52
N GLN A 541 -24.78 -14.58 -10.35
CA GLN A 541 -24.35 -13.85 -9.15
C GLN A 541 -23.78 -12.49 -9.55
N THR A 542 -24.22 -11.44 -8.86
CA THR A 542 -23.75 -10.06 -9.11
C THR A 542 -23.05 -9.56 -7.87
N TYR A 543 -21.90 -8.96 -8.09
CA TYR A 543 -21.04 -8.38 -7.09
C TYR A 543 -20.96 -6.87 -7.29
N SER A 544 -20.92 -6.14 -6.19
CA SER A 544 -20.61 -4.72 -6.15
C SER A 544 -19.17 -4.55 -5.67
N LEU A 545 -18.43 -3.69 -6.35
CA LEU A 545 -17.15 -3.16 -5.93
C LEU A 545 -17.37 -1.66 -5.71
N GLN A 546 -17.33 -1.25 -4.44
CA GLN A 546 -17.65 0.10 -3.96
C GLN A 546 -16.51 0.67 -3.15
#